data_AF-A0A2W1JZC4-F1
#
_entry.id   AF-A0A2W1JZC4-F1
#
_cell.length_a   1.000
_cell.length_b   1.000
_cell.length_c   1.000
_cell.angle_alpha   90.00
_cell.angle_beta   90.00
_cell.angle_gamma   90.00
#
_symmetry.space_group_name_H-M   'P 1'
#
loop_
_entity.id
_entity.type
_entity.pdbx_description
1 polymer ?
#
loop_
_entity_poly.entity_id
_entity_poly.type
_entity_poly.pdbx_seq_one_letter_code
_entity_poly.pdbx_strand_id
1 'polypeptide(L)' 'MVMKMFDWFKKKNKLERLREKYKYLMKKSYRQALFNKKESDKTNRKARKILLELRKLELNSLH' A
#
# COMPACT_ATOMS: atom_id res chain seq x y z
N MET A 1 -9.00 4.62 -30.39
CA MET A 1 -7.96 3.92 -29.60
C MET A 1 -7.48 4.80 -28.44
N VAL A 2 -8.35 5.10 -27.45
CA VAL A 2 -8.03 6.03 -26.33
C VAL A 2 -8.39 5.45 -24.95
N MET A 3 -9.34 4.51 -24.87
CA MET A 3 -9.81 3.92 -23.60
C MET A 3 -8.72 3.19 -22.79
N LYS A 4 -7.78 2.47 -23.44
CA LYS A 4 -6.74 1.70 -22.73
C LYS A 4 -5.77 2.58 -21.90
N MET A 5 -5.51 3.82 -22.32
CA MET A 5 -4.54 4.69 -21.66
C MET A 5 -5.09 5.28 -20.35
N PHE A 6 -6.39 5.59 -20.31
CA PHE A 6 -7.07 6.08 -19.10
C PHE A 6 -7.14 5.03 -18.00
N ASP A 7 -7.39 3.76 -18.34
CA ASP A 7 -7.39 2.66 -17.38
C ASP A 7 -5.99 2.39 -16.82
N TRP A 8 -4.95 2.48 -17.65
CA TRP A 8 -3.56 2.40 -17.17
C TRP A 8 -3.27 3.53 -16.17
N PHE A 9 -3.59 4.78 -16.52
CA PHE A 9 -3.32 5.93 -15.67
C PHE A 9 -4.04 5.82 -14.31
N LYS A 10 -5.29 5.36 -14.31
CA LYS A 10 -6.05 5.08 -13.08
C LYS A 10 -5.42 3.96 -12.24
N LYS A 11 -4.96 2.87 -12.86
CA LYS A 11 -4.25 1.79 -12.17
C LYS A 11 -2.94 2.27 -11.53
N LYS A 12 -2.16 3.07 -12.26
CA LYS A 12 -0.89 3.65 -11.77
C LYS A 12 -1.13 4.53 -10.56
N ASN A 13 -2.13 5.41 -10.63
CA ASN A 13 -2.53 6.29 -9.52
C ASN A 13 -3.02 5.48 -8.30
N LYS A 14 -3.75 4.37 -8.51
CA LYS A 14 -4.16 3.48 -7.41
C LYS A 14 -2.96 2.79 -6.74
N LEU A 15 -2.01 2.30 -7.53
CA LEU A 15 -0.76 1.69 -7.05
C LEU A 15 0.07 2.68 -6.24
N GLU A 16 0.23 3.90 -6.73
CA GLU A 16 0.96 4.97 -6.05
C GLU A 16 0.32 5.32 -4.70
N ARG A 17 -1.01 5.53 -4.67
CA ARG A 17 -1.74 5.78 -3.42
C ARG A 17 -1.58 4.65 -2.40
N LEU A 18 -1.63 3.39 -2.83
CA LEU A 18 -1.43 2.25 -1.94
C LEU A 18 0.00 2.20 -1.41
N ARG A 19 1.02 2.49 -2.24
CA ARG A 19 2.42 2.59 -1.82
C ARG A 19 2.65 3.71 -0.80
N GLU A 20 2.08 4.89 -1.03
CA GLU A 20 2.15 6.00 -0.08
C GLU A 20 1.48 5.66 1.25
N LYS A 21 0.28 5.08 1.19
CA LYS A 21 -0.45 4.65 2.39
C LYS A 21 0.32 3.59 3.18
N TYR A 22 0.95 2.64 2.49
CA TYR A 22 1.85 1.67 3.11
C TYR A 22 3.03 2.35 3.81
N LYS A 23 3.77 3.22 3.11
CA LYS A 23 4.91 3.96 3.68
C LYS A 23 4.50 4.77 4.91
N TYR A 24 3.37 5.47 4.83
CA TYR A 24 2.83 6.25 5.95
C TYR A 24 2.53 5.38 7.17
N LEU A 25 1.80 4.27 6.98
CA LEU A 25 1.47 3.35 8.07
C LEU A 25 2.72 2.72 8.68
N MET A 26 3.72 2.37 7.85
CA MET A 26 4.94 1.76 8.35
C MET A 26 5.81 2.74 9.15
N LYS A 27 5.90 3.99 8.70
CA LYS A 27 6.54 5.08 9.45
C LYS A 27 5.82 5.33 10.78
N LYS A 28 4.48 5.29 10.76
CA LYS A 28 3.65 5.44 11.96
C LYS A 28 3.85 4.28 12.93
N SER A 29 3.84 3.03 12.47
CA SER A 29 4.08 1.86 13.34
C SER A 29 5.46 1.90 13.95
N TYR A 30 6.49 2.30 13.21
CA TYR A 30 7.85 2.43 13.74
C TYR A 30 7.92 3.46 14.88
N ARG A 31 7.33 4.65 14.68
CA ARG A 31 7.24 5.67 15.73
C ARG A 31 6.46 5.17 16.95
N GLN A 32 5.36 4.46 16.74
CA GLN A 32 4.56 3.90 17.81
C GLN A 32 5.29 2.77 18.56
N ALA A 33 6.17 2.01 17.91
CA ALA A 33 6.88 0.89 18.53
C ALA A 33 7.74 1.32 19.72
N LEU A 34 8.22 2.57 19.69
CA LEU A 34 9.06 3.16 20.74
C LEU A 34 8.31 3.38 22.06
N PHE A 35 6.98 3.56 22.02
CA PHE A 35 6.19 3.95 23.19
C PHE A 35 5.00 3.02 23.46
N ASN A 36 4.49 2.33 22.44
CA ASN A 36 3.35 1.44 22.53
C ASN A 36 3.40 0.33 21.46
N LYS A 37 3.92 -0.84 21.86
CA LYS A 37 4.02 -2.02 21.02
C LYS A 37 2.67 -2.50 20.48
N LYS A 38 1.62 -2.49 21.30
CA LYS A 38 0.28 -2.99 20.90
C LYS A 38 -0.30 -2.16 19.75
N GLU A 39 -0.21 -0.84 19.85
CA GLU A 39 -0.68 0.06 18.79
C GLU A 39 0.23 0.02 17.55
N SER A 40 1.55 -0.14 17.74
CA SER A 40 2.48 -0.39 16.63
C SER A 40 2.10 -1.66 15.85
N ASP A 41 1.88 -2.78 16.55
CA ASP A 41 1.52 -4.06 15.94
C ASP A 41 0.20 -3.96 15.19
N LYS A 42 -0.78 -3.23 15.73
CA LYS A 42 -2.06 -2.97 15.06
C LYS A 42 -1.87 -2.18 13.76
N THR A 43 -1.05 -1.11 13.79
CA THR A 43 -0.74 -0.31 12.61
C THR A 43 0.08 -1.11 11.58
N ASN A 44 1.05 -1.91 12.03
CA ASN A 44 1.86 -2.78 11.20
C ASN A 44 1.01 -3.85 10.50
N ARG A 45 0.06 -4.49 11.20
CA ARG A 45 -0.91 -5.42 10.59
C ARG A 45 -1.71 -4.77 9.47
N LYS A 46 -2.12 -3.50 9.63
CA LYS A 46 -2.78 -2.74 8.56
C LYS A 46 -1.85 -2.50 7.37
N ALA A 47 -0.60 -2.11 7.62
CA ALA A 47 0.40 -1.92 6.57
C ALA A 47 0.65 -3.22 5.78
N ARG A 48 0.76 -4.36 6.46
CA ARG A 48 0.93 -5.69 5.83
C ARG A 48 -0.24 -6.06 4.92
N LYS A 49 -1.49 -5.73 5.28
CA LYS A 49 -2.65 -5.96 4.40
C LYS A 49 -2.53 -5.17 3.08
N ILE A 50 -2.09 -3.91 3.16
CA ILE A 50 -1.86 -3.08 1.97
C ILE A 50 -0.71 -3.64 1.12
N LEU A 51 0.35 -4.14 1.75
CA LEU A 51 1.45 -4.78 1.03
C LEU A 51 1.00 -6.02 0.25
N LEU A 52 0.11 -6.83 0.83
CA LEU A 52 -0.48 -7.97 0.14
C LEU A 52 -1.34 -7.54 -1.06
N GLU A 53 -2.12 -6.47 -0.91
CA GLU A 53 -2.91 -5.91 -2.02
C GLU A 53 -2.01 -5.37 -3.14
N LEU A 54 -0.94 -4.64 -2.78
CA LEU A 54 0.07 -4.16 -3.72
C LEU A 54 0.67 -5.32 -4.53
N ARG A 55 1.13 -6.37 -3.85
CA ARG A 55 1.72 -7.55 -4.52
C ARG A 55 0.74 -8.23 -5.47
N LYS A 56 -0.54 -8.34 -5.07
CA LYS A 56 -1.59 -8.90 -5.95
C LYS A 56 -1.80 -8.04 -7.19
N LEU A 57 -1.82 -6.72 -7.04
CA LEU A 57 -1.97 -5.79 -8.17
C LEU A 57 -0.75 -5.79 -9.10
N GLU A 58 0.47 -5.89 -8.54
CA GLU A 58 1.71 -5.98 -9.31
C GLU A 58 1.78 -7.30 -10.09
N LEU A 59 1.46 -8.43 -9.44
CA LEU A 59 1.41 -9.74 -10.09
C LEU A 59 0.36 -9.78 -11.21
N ASN A 60 -0.83 -9.20 -10.98
CA ASN A 60 -1.88 -9.13 -11.99
C ASN A 60 -1.58 -8.13 -13.13
N SER A 61 -0.56 -7.28 -12.99
CA SER A 61 -0.14 -6.35 -14.04
C SER A 61 0.97 -6.93 -14.92
N LEU A 62 1.52 -8.11 -14.56
CA LEU A 62 2.57 -8.81 -15.30
C LEU A 62 2.02 -9.87 -16.29
N HIS A 63 0.72 -10.18 -16.24
CA HIS A 63 -0.01 -11.02 -17.19
C HIS A 63 -0.93 -10.17 -18.06
#